data_AF-A0A6A6Y2V0-F1
#
_entry.id   AF-A0A6A6Y2V0-F1
#
_cell.length_a   1.000
_cell.length_b   1.000
_cell.length_c   1.000
_cell.angle_alpha   90.00
_cell.angle_beta   90.00
_cell.angle_gamma   90.00
#
_symmetry.space_group_name_H-M   'P 1'
#
loop_
_entity.id
_entity.type
_entity.pdbx_description
1 polymer ?
#
loop_
_entity_poly.entity_id
_entity_poly.type
_entity_poly.pdbx_seq_one_letter_code
_entity_poly.pdbx_strand_id
1 'polypeptide(L)'
;MSPIAAPRLHGTPYEYNFMTTPQPHVGNRALPNFGGKLLSGSSGVNYGLWTRGHSVDYDTWAESVGDDRWSYERMLKYFKRMERYYNPDETVFNALTKSGAKFNPDRNGGNPIGLGAFTENWTTEEGAHRQPASKAYDLSEASTTKTAKGVVLVDGRMFTASKAAIVSSGALKTPQLLMLSGIGPAEHLAEHGIESIANLPVGQNLHDHISASLFWKLRNTERGLALGSPFFNKPEFGRGNPFEWLVTSTIPPEDLKKVIAKDSLSPNDPYIHEPRGHVETMVAYAPIAGGGSDFKLPFDGTHISTPVVLLLTASRGTVTLANTDPNVDPIIDSHYLETEADKQAMRTGLRVAMRAMETEDGQSMVVGETPPPGHKALTSSCSDADIDERLAIIGSSFFQNAGTAAMVCVLPLPIAAHYQAPMYAFGEAMADVILGKA
;
A
#
# COMPACT_ATOMS: atom_id res chain seq x y z
N MET A 1 14.96 -12.21 -1.09
CA MET A 1 14.14 -12.91 -2.12
C MET A 1 13.87 -11.94 -3.27
N SER A 2 13.70 -12.42 -4.50
CA SER A 2 13.33 -11.57 -5.63
C SER A 2 11.87 -11.09 -5.52
N PRO A 3 11.55 -9.83 -5.87
CA PRO A 3 10.17 -9.32 -5.92
C PRO A 3 9.17 -10.16 -6.71
N ILE A 4 9.59 -10.73 -7.83
CA ILE A 4 8.71 -11.55 -8.67
C ILE A 4 8.23 -12.84 -7.97
N ALA A 5 8.90 -13.25 -6.88
CA ALA A 5 8.53 -14.41 -6.09
C ALA A 5 7.56 -14.08 -4.94
N ALA A 6 7.31 -12.80 -4.63
CA ALA A 6 6.44 -12.36 -3.54
C ALA A 6 5.04 -13.01 -3.57
N PRO A 7 4.34 -13.13 -4.72
CA PRO A 7 3.03 -13.79 -4.77
C PRO A 7 3.03 -15.24 -4.27
N ARG A 8 4.18 -15.94 -4.33
CA ARG A 8 4.32 -17.34 -3.90
C ARG A 8 4.45 -17.50 -2.39
N LEU A 9 4.63 -16.39 -1.65
CA LEU A 9 4.78 -16.40 -0.19
C LEU A 9 3.44 -16.28 0.54
N HIS A 10 2.39 -15.87 -0.17
CA HIS A 10 1.03 -15.80 0.35
C HIS A 10 0.57 -17.15 0.89
N GLY A 11 0.14 -17.15 2.15
CA GLY A 11 -0.29 -18.36 2.85
C GLY A 11 0.85 -19.22 3.39
N THR A 12 2.12 -18.86 3.19
CA THR A 12 3.27 -19.63 3.70
C THR A 12 3.56 -19.27 5.16
N PRO A 13 4.38 -20.07 5.88
CA PRO A 13 4.79 -19.76 7.26
C PRO A 13 5.62 -18.47 7.41
N TYR A 14 6.08 -17.88 6.31
CA TYR A 14 6.82 -16.61 6.30
C TYR A 14 5.92 -15.38 6.37
N GLU A 15 4.60 -15.55 6.36
CA GLU A 15 3.62 -14.48 6.53
C GLU A 15 2.67 -14.77 7.69
N TYR A 16 2.23 -13.70 8.35
CA TYR A 16 0.97 -13.67 9.05
C TYR A 16 -0.14 -13.62 8.00
N ASN A 17 -1.10 -14.52 8.11
CA ASN A 17 -2.23 -14.64 7.19
C ASN A 17 -3.48 -14.06 7.86
N PHE A 18 -3.44 -12.77 8.20
CA PHE A 18 -4.60 -12.13 8.81
C PHE A 18 -5.77 -12.10 7.83
N MET A 19 -6.98 -12.03 8.38
CA MET A 19 -8.21 -11.85 7.61
C MET A 19 -8.95 -10.63 8.14
N THR A 20 -9.51 -9.84 7.23
CA THR A 20 -10.48 -8.83 7.63
C THR A 20 -11.80 -9.47 8.05
N THR A 21 -12.64 -8.73 8.77
CA THR A 21 -14.09 -8.98 8.80
C THR A 21 -14.67 -8.93 7.38
N PRO A 22 -15.86 -9.50 7.12
CA PRO A 22 -16.54 -9.34 5.83
C PRO A 22 -16.73 -7.87 5.46
N GLN A 23 -16.32 -7.50 4.26
CA GLN A 23 -16.29 -6.09 3.80
C GLN A 23 -17.44 -5.84 2.80
N PRO A 24 -18.47 -5.03 3.14
CA PRO A 24 -19.70 -4.92 2.35
C PRO A 24 -19.51 -4.45 0.91
N HIS A 25 -18.61 -3.50 0.69
CA HIS A 25 -18.39 -2.88 -0.62
C HIS A 25 -17.44 -3.64 -1.53
N VAL A 26 -16.94 -4.80 -1.08
CA VAL A 26 -16.13 -5.71 -1.89
C VAL A 26 -16.75 -7.12 -1.90
N GLY A 27 -18.07 -7.17 -2.04
CA GLY A 27 -18.81 -8.42 -2.19
C GLY A 27 -19.01 -9.21 -0.89
N ASN A 28 -18.98 -8.55 0.28
CA ASN A 28 -19.02 -9.19 1.60
C ASN A 28 -17.90 -10.21 1.82
N ARG A 29 -16.77 -10.07 1.11
CA ARG A 29 -15.62 -10.96 1.25
C ARG A 29 -14.81 -10.57 2.49
N ALA A 30 -14.32 -11.57 3.21
CA ALA A 30 -13.20 -11.40 4.13
C ALA A 30 -11.92 -11.46 3.30
N LEU A 31 -11.14 -10.37 3.31
CA LEU A 31 -9.93 -10.29 2.50
C LEU A 31 -8.72 -10.70 3.33
N PRO A 32 -7.75 -11.44 2.75
CA PRO A 32 -6.49 -11.69 3.41
C PRO A 32 -5.72 -10.38 3.50
N ASN A 33 -5.00 -10.21 4.61
CA ASN A 33 -4.11 -9.08 4.84
C ASN A 33 -2.76 -9.62 5.30
N PHE A 34 -1.83 -9.80 4.37
CA PHE A 34 -0.56 -10.46 4.65
C PHE A 34 0.45 -9.53 5.31
N GLY A 35 1.22 -10.04 6.26
CA GLY A 35 2.33 -9.31 6.89
C GLY A 35 3.54 -10.21 7.11
N GLY A 36 4.76 -9.72 6.87
CA GLY A 36 5.95 -10.57 6.98
C GLY A 36 6.19 -11.10 8.39
N LYS A 37 6.29 -12.43 8.52
CA LYS A 37 6.61 -13.18 9.75
C LYS A 37 8.05 -13.72 9.70
N LEU A 38 9.00 -12.80 9.58
CA LEU A 38 10.44 -13.10 9.56
C LEU A 38 11.25 -11.86 10.01
N LEU A 39 12.56 -12.04 10.19
CA LEU A 39 13.46 -10.91 10.36
C LEU A 39 13.35 -9.97 9.15
N SER A 40 13.32 -8.66 9.41
CA SER A 40 12.98 -7.59 8.44
C SER A 40 11.48 -7.36 8.15
N GLY A 41 10.60 -8.22 8.68
CA GLY A 41 9.15 -8.08 8.55
C GLY A 41 8.67 -8.06 7.10
N SER A 42 7.67 -7.24 6.80
CA SER A 42 7.06 -7.15 5.46
C SER A 42 8.04 -6.76 4.35
N SER A 43 9.14 -6.06 4.64
CA SER A 43 10.16 -5.75 3.62
C SER A 43 10.85 -7.00 3.05
N GLY A 44 10.88 -8.09 3.81
CA GLY A 44 11.42 -9.38 3.39
C GLY A 44 10.53 -10.15 2.41
N VAL A 45 9.22 -9.84 2.36
CA VAL A 45 8.20 -10.56 1.58
C VAL A 45 7.45 -9.69 0.58
N ASN A 46 7.57 -8.36 0.65
CA ASN A 46 6.82 -7.44 -0.22
C ASN A 46 7.20 -7.53 -1.71
N TYR A 47 6.54 -6.71 -2.53
CA TYR A 47 6.70 -6.65 -3.98
C TYR A 47 7.82 -5.69 -4.46
N GLY A 48 8.61 -5.09 -3.56
CA GLY A 48 9.76 -4.25 -3.92
C GLY A 48 9.44 -2.91 -4.62
N LEU A 49 8.17 -2.47 -4.65
CA LEU A 49 7.77 -1.16 -5.16
C LEU A 49 8.34 -0.05 -4.28
N TRP A 50 8.89 1.00 -4.89
CA TRP A 50 9.50 2.11 -4.16
C TRP A 50 9.03 3.46 -4.70
N THR A 51 8.17 4.16 -3.97
CA THR A 51 7.63 5.49 -4.37
C THR A 51 7.63 6.43 -3.17
N ARG A 52 7.95 7.72 -3.37
CA ARG A 52 8.07 8.68 -2.27
C ARG A 52 6.77 9.35 -1.85
N GLY A 53 5.72 9.45 -2.67
CA GLY A 53 4.47 10.15 -2.30
C GLY A 53 4.46 11.65 -2.60
N HIS A 54 3.30 12.30 -2.44
CA HIS A 54 3.13 13.73 -2.75
C HIS A 54 3.60 14.58 -1.57
N SER A 55 4.28 15.70 -1.81
CA SER A 55 4.84 16.58 -0.78
C SER A 55 3.76 17.05 0.20
N VAL A 56 2.62 17.48 -0.34
CA VAL A 56 1.41 17.84 0.41
C VAL A 56 1.00 16.77 1.43
N ASP A 57 1.19 15.47 1.18
CA ASP A 57 0.86 14.42 2.16
C ASP A 57 1.74 14.53 3.41
N TYR A 58 3.03 14.80 3.22
CA TYR A 58 4.03 14.98 4.28
C TYR A 58 3.84 16.31 5.03
N ASP A 59 3.53 17.36 4.30
CA ASP A 59 3.30 18.68 4.88
C ASP A 59 1.99 18.67 5.69
N THR A 60 0.93 18.03 5.18
CA THR A 60 -0.32 17.81 5.94
C THR A 60 -0.08 16.93 7.15
N TRP A 61 0.77 15.90 7.04
CA TRP A 61 1.16 15.09 8.19
C TRP A 61 1.87 15.96 9.24
N ALA A 62 2.90 16.72 8.86
CA ALA A 62 3.63 17.63 9.74
C ALA A 62 2.70 18.61 10.46
N GLU A 63 1.76 19.22 9.73
CA GLU A 63 0.73 20.10 10.30
C GLU A 63 -0.18 19.35 11.28
N SER A 64 -0.67 18.16 10.91
CA SER A 64 -1.61 17.39 11.72
C SER A 64 -1.05 16.96 13.08
N VAL A 65 0.27 16.74 13.17
CA VAL A 65 0.95 16.39 14.42
C VAL A 65 1.69 17.57 15.06
N GLY A 66 1.68 18.76 14.42
CA GLY A 66 2.36 19.96 14.88
C GLY A 66 3.90 19.85 14.91
N ASP A 67 4.49 19.11 13.98
CA ASP A 67 5.92 18.79 13.95
C ASP A 67 6.50 18.84 12.53
N ASP A 68 7.23 19.93 12.21
CA ASP A 68 7.84 20.19 10.89
C ASP A 68 8.86 19.11 10.45
N ARG A 69 9.33 18.24 11.36
CA ARG A 69 10.26 17.16 10.98
C ARG A 69 9.65 16.19 9.96
N TRP A 70 8.32 16.12 9.88
CA TRP A 70 7.62 15.27 8.92
C TRP A 70 7.36 15.93 7.58
N SER A 71 7.73 17.21 7.39
CA SER A 71 7.52 17.91 6.12
C SER A 71 8.35 17.30 5.00
N TYR A 72 7.89 17.48 3.76
CA TYR A 72 8.54 16.87 2.60
C TYR A 72 10.00 17.31 2.47
N GLU A 73 10.28 18.60 2.73
CA GLU A 73 11.62 19.17 2.68
C GLU A 73 12.59 18.43 3.61
N ARG A 74 12.17 18.14 4.84
CA ARG A 74 12.98 17.45 5.86
C ARG A 74 13.19 15.97 5.52
N MET A 75 12.19 15.34 4.91
CA MET A 75 12.21 13.92 4.55
C MET A 75 13.02 13.64 3.27
N LEU A 76 13.17 14.62 2.38
CA LEU A 76 13.82 14.48 1.06
C LEU A 76 15.24 13.90 1.12
N LYS A 77 16.04 14.30 2.10
CA LYS A 77 17.42 13.81 2.27
C LYS A 77 17.47 12.30 2.52
N TYR A 78 16.48 11.74 3.22
CA TYR A 78 16.41 10.31 3.51
C TYR A 78 15.99 9.52 2.26
N PHE A 79 15.04 10.04 1.48
CA PHE A 79 14.63 9.37 0.24
C PHE A 79 15.74 9.31 -0.82
N LYS A 80 16.51 10.39 -0.99
CA LYS A 80 17.61 10.45 -2.00
C LYS A 80 18.73 9.46 -1.74
N ARG A 81 18.89 9.02 -0.49
CA ARG A 81 19.91 8.04 -0.10
C ARG A 81 19.58 6.60 -0.55
N MET A 82 18.34 6.31 -0.95
CA MET A 82 17.81 4.94 -1.05
C MET A 82 17.19 4.55 -2.41
N GLU A 83 17.35 5.35 -3.48
CA GLU A 83 16.65 5.09 -4.76
C GLU A 83 17.56 4.93 -6.00
N ARG A 84 17.01 4.30 -7.06
CA ARG A 84 17.58 4.24 -8.41
C ARG A 84 16.49 4.26 -9.49
N TYR A 85 16.81 4.81 -10.67
CA TYR A 85 15.95 4.90 -11.85
C TYR A 85 16.32 3.89 -12.96
N TYR A 86 15.33 3.54 -13.78
CA TYR A 86 15.47 2.70 -14.99
C TYR A 86 15.01 3.47 -16.25
N ASN A 87 15.51 3.05 -17.43
CA ASN A 87 15.08 3.56 -18.74
C ASN A 87 14.06 2.59 -19.39
N PRO A 88 12.80 2.98 -19.57
CA PRO A 88 11.70 2.10 -20.01
C PRO A 88 11.35 2.11 -21.52
N ASP A 89 10.57 1.11 -21.98
CA ASP A 89 10.08 0.87 -23.37
C ASP A 89 9.06 1.92 -23.88
N GLU A 90 9.10 2.23 -25.19
CA GLU A 90 8.29 3.27 -25.85
C GLU A 90 6.81 2.88 -26.09
N THR A 91 6.46 1.60 -26.19
CA THR A 91 5.11 1.17 -26.61
C THR A 91 4.06 1.47 -25.54
N VAL A 92 4.31 1.01 -24.30
CA VAL A 92 3.42 1.27 -23.16
C VAL A 92 3.39 2.75 -22.82
N PHE A 93 4.53 3.44 -22.96
CA PHE A 93 4.61 4.88 -22.83
C PHE A 93 3.67 5.61 -23.80
N ASN A 94 3.69 5.23 -25.08
CA ASN A 94 2.83 5.82 -26.12
C ASN A 94 1.35 5.55 -25.84
N ALA A 95 0.99 4.33 -25.44
CA ALA A 95 -0.39 3.98 -25.09
C ALA A 95 -0.89 4.82 -23.90
N LEU A 96 -0.10 4.95 -22.83
CA LEU A 96 -0.46 5.70 -21.63
C LEU A 96 -0.55 7.21 -21.92
N THR A 97 0.39 7.78 -22.68
CA THR A 97 0.32 9.20 -23.07
C THR A 97 -0.88 9.51 -23.96
N LYS A 98 -1.16 8.68 -24.97
CA LYS A 98 -2.35 8.82 -25.85
C LYS A 98 -3.67 8.62 -25.10
N SER A 99 -3.68 7.91 -23.97
CA SER A 99 -4.85 7.79 -23.09
C SER A 99 -5.17 9.06 -22.27
N GLY A 100 -4.28 10.07 -22.35
CA GLY A 100 -4.37 11.35 -21.65
C GLY A 100 -3.43 11.52 -20.45
N ALA A 101 -2.60 10.52 -20.12
CA ALA A 101 -1.63 10.65 -19.02
C ALA A 101 -0.50 11.61 -19.41
N LYS A 102 -0.18 12.56 -18.53
CA LYS A 102 0.93 13.50 -18.74
C LYS A 102 2.23 12.92 -18.22
N PHE A 103 3.30 12.96 -19.01
CA PHE A 103 4.62 12.50 -18.58
C PHE A 103 5.15 13.35 -17.41
N ASN A 104 5.65 12.67 -16.39
CA ASN A 104 6.33 13.22 -15.23
C ASN A 104 7.73 12.58 -15.14
N PRO A 105 8.80 13.35 -15.44
CA PRO A 105 10.16 12.82 -15.50
C PRO A 105 10.76 12.48 -14.12
N ASP A 106 10.20 13.02 -13.04
CA ASP A 106 10.66 12.75 -11.67
C ASP A 106 9.45 12.61 -10.73
N ARG A 107 8.80 11.45 -10.77
CA ARG A 107 7.67 11.12 -9.91
C ARG A 107 8.02 11.02 -8.42
N ASN A 108 9.31 10.89 -8.11
CA ASN A 108 9.85 10.93 -6.76
C ASN A 108 10.35 12.35 -6.40
N GLY A 109 10.08 13.36 -7.23
CA GLY A 109 10.44 14.76 -6.99
C GLY A 109 9.59 15.47 -5.94
N GLY A 110 8.56 14.79 -5.40
CA GLY A 110 7.60 15.34 -4.43
C GLY A 110 6.23 15.63 -5.03
N ASN A 111 6.06 15.36 -6.32
CA ASN A 111 4.75 15.29 -6.94
C ASN A 111 4.70 14.04 -7.82
N PRO A 112 4.02 12.96 -7.39
CA PRO A 112 3.96 11.71 -8.14
C PRO A 112 2.95 11.74 -9.30
N ILE A 113 2.16 12.81 -9.46
CA ILE A 113 1.07 12.90 -10.46
C ILE A 113 1.63 12.79 -11.88
N GLY A 114 1.00 11.96 -12.70
CA GLY A 114 1.39 11.70 -14.09
C GLY A 114 2.04 10.34 -14.31
N LEU A 115 2.48 10.12 -15.55
CA LEU A 115 3.17 8.93 -16.04
C LEU A 115 4.66 9.03 -15.72
N GLY A 116 5.19 8.09 -14.93
CA GLY A 116 6.62 8.01 -14.63
C GLY A 116 7.12 6.57 -14.60
N ALA A 117 8.45 6.41 -14.68
CA ALA A 117 9.09 5.10 -14.65
C ALA A 117 8.91 4.40 -13.30
N PHE A 118 8.92 3.07 -13.33
CA PHE A 118 8.95 2.23 -12.14
C PHE A 118 10.29 2.36 -11.39
N THR A 119 10.21 2.41 -10.06
CA THR A 119 11.37 2.52 -9.17
C THR A 119 11.34 1.39 -8.14
N GLU A 120 12.50 0.77 -7.91
CA GLU A 120 12.70 -0.37 -7.01
C GLU A 120 13.80 -0.08 -5.98
N ASN A 121 13.78 -0.80 -4.85
CA ASN A 121 14.76 -0.68 -3.77
C ASN A 121 15.94 -1.67 -3.94
N TRP A 122 17.03 -1.24 -4.60
CA TRP A 122 18.26 -2.02 -4.81
C TRP A 122 19.54 -1.27 -4.41
N THR A 123 20.56 -1.99 -3.92
CA THR A 123 21.96 -1.49 -3.87
C THR A 123 22.75 -1.92 -5.10
N THR A 124 23.81 -1.17 -5.45
CA THR A 124 24.62 -1.42 -6.66
C THR A 124 26.07 -1.81 -6.40
N GLU A 125 26.59 -1.64 -5.17
CA GLU A 125 28.01 -1.85 -4.91
C GLU A 125 28.43 -3.34 -4.93
N GLU A 126 27.51 -4.28 -4.67
CA GLU A 126 27.83 -5.73 -4.61
C GLU A 126 26.81 -6.64 -5.34
N GLY A 127 26.00 -6.04 -6.24
CA GLY A 127 24.94 -6.73 -6.99
C GLY A 127 23.54 -6.30 -6.58
N ALA A 128 22.55 -6.72 -7.38
CA ALA A 128 21.13 -6.46 -7.11
C ALA A 128 20.69 -7.23 -5.86
N HIS A 129 20.81 -6.58 -4.70
CA HIS A 129 20.29 -7.08 -3.42
C HIS A 129 19.25 -6.09 -2.86
N ARG A 130 18.13 -6.62 -2.34
CA ARG A 130 17.18 -5.83 -1.55
C ARG A 130 17.89 -5.26 -0.34
N GLN A 131 17.49 -4.06 0.10
CA GLN A 131 17.87 -3.55 1.41
C GLN A 131 16.91 -4.07 2.49
N PRO A 132 17.25 -5.13 3.26
CA PRO A 132 16.49 -5.45 4.45
C PRO A 132 16.55 -4.25 5.42
N ALA A 133 15.46 -4.01 6.15
CA ALA A 133 15.53 -3.23 7.38
C ALA A 133 16.40 -4.03 8.37
N SER A 134 17.71 -3.75 8.42
CA SER A 134 18.68 -4.47 9.25
C SER A 134 19.60 -3.55 10.03
N LYS A 135 19.41 -2.22 9.94
CA LYS A 135 20.17 -1.28 10.76
C LYS A 135 19.69 -1.35 12.20
N ALA A 136 20.62 -1.71 13.08
CA ALA A 136 20.46 -1.52 14.51
C ALA A 136 20.99 -0.13 14.89
N TYR A 137 20.27 0.57 15.75
CA TYR A 137 20.69 1.84 16.33
C TYR A 137 21.10 1.60 17.78
N ASP A 138 22.19 2.23 18.23
CA ASP A 138 22.49 2.31 19.66
C ASP A 138 21.49 3.27 20.30
N LEU A 139 20.79 2.84 21.34
CA LEU A 139 19.76 3.65 22.02
C LEU A 139 20.18 4.02 23.45
N SER A 140 21.49 4.02 23.71
CA SER A 140 22.07 4.32 25.02
C SER A 140 21.80 5.76 25.52
N GLU A 141 21.14 6.63 24.76
CA GLU A 141 20.87 8.04 25.11
C GLU A 141 19.37 8.43 25.23
N ALA A 142 18.43 7.49 25.09
CA ALA A 142 16.98 7.80 25.13
C ALA A 142 16.44 8.25 26.53
N SER A 143 15.38 9.10 26.55
CA SER A 143 14.68 9.61 27.75
C SER A 143 13.15 9.72 27.54
N THR A 144 12.32 9.36 28.54
CA THR A 144 10.82 9.40 28.48
C THR A 144 10.16 9.69 29.85
N THR A 145 8.89 10.14 29.87
CA THR A 145 8.15 10.60 31.09
C THR A 145 7.17 9.57 31.70
N LYS A 146 6.84 8.48 31.00
CA LYS A 146 6.15 7.28 31.52
C LYS A 146 7.02 6.05 31.21
N THR A 147 7.19 5.15 32.18
CA THR A 147 8.23 4.10 32.09
C THR A 147 7.65 2.73 31.74
N ALA A 148 7.86 2.28 30.51
CA ALA A 148 7.76 0.86 30.18
C ALA A 148 8.99 0.12 30.74
N LYS A 149 8.78 -0.85 31.64
CA LYS A 149 9.88 -1.57 32.32
C LYS A 149 10.49 -2.70 31.49
N GLY A 150 9.84 -3.09 30.40
CA GLY A 150 10.23 -4.24 29.61
C GLY A 150 9.08 -4.85 28.81
N VAL A 151 9.33 -6.04 28.26
CA VAL A 151 8.38 -6.85 27.50
C VAL A 151 8.34 -8.26 28.09
N VAL A 152 7.15 -8.83 28.20
CA VAL A 152 6.94 -10.23 28.58
C VAL A 152 6.60 -11.02 27.32
N LEU A 153 7.29 -12.13 27.10
CA LEU A 153 7.00 -13.05 26.01
C LEU A 153 5.91 -14.05 26.38
N VAL A 154 5.33 -14.71 25.38
CA VAL A 154 4.29 -15.73 25.57
C VAL A 154 4.74 -16.88 26.48
N ASP A 155 6.04 -17.21 26.48
CA ASP A 155 6.62 -18.25 27.35
C ASP A 155 6.95 -17.75 28.77
N GLY A 156 6.54 -16.53 29.12
CA GLY A 156 6.73 -15.91 30.44
C GLY A 156 8.10 -15.26 30.65
N ARG A 157 9.04 -15.35 29.68
CA ARG A 157 10.32 -14.65 29.81
C ARG A 157 10.12 -13.14 29.79
N MET A 158 10.80 -12.44 30.70
CA MET A 158 10.78 -10.98 30.79
C MET A 158 12.11 -10.40 30.29
N PHE A 159 12.03 -9.45 29.38
CA PHE A 159 13.16 -8.62 28.95
C PHE A 159 12.97 -7.22 29.48
N THR A 160 13.87 -6.76 30.36
CA THR A 160 13.80 -5.43 30.95
C THR A 160 14.41 -4.38 30.04
N ALA A 161 13.80 -3.19 30.00
CA ALA A 161 14.35 -2.02 29.32
C ALA A 161 14.73 -0.96 30.35
N SER A 162 15.99 -0.50 30.34
CA SER A 162 16.48 0.53 31.28
C SER A 162 16.12 1.96 30.87
N LYS A 163 15.72 2.16 29.61
CA LYS A 163 15.43 3.48 29.02
C LYS A 163 14.07 3.56 28.36
N ALA A 164 13.86 2.74 27.32
CA ALA A 164 12.64 2.74 26.53
C ALA A 164 12.37 1.36 25.91
N ALA A 165 11.09 1.07 25.69
CA ALA A 165 10.65 -0.02 24.83
C ALA A 165 10.04 0.59 23.56
N ILE A 166 10.53 0.17 22.39
CA ILE A 166 10.04 0.64 21.08
C ILE A 166 9.26 -0.50 20.44
N VAL A 167 8.01 -0.22 20.08
CA VAL A 167 7.13 -1.20 19.44
C VAL A 167 7.11 -0.97 17.93
N SER A 168 7.68 -1.92 17.19
CA SER A 168 7.76 -1.89 15.72
C SER A 168 7.12 -3.13 15.08
N SER A 169 6.01 -3.61 15.65
CA SER A 169 5.29 -4.82 15.21
C SER A 169 4.34 -4.61 14.03
N GLY A 170 4.41 -3.44 13.37
CA GLY A 170 3.55 -3.08 12.24
C GLY A 170 2.12 -2.68 12.64
N ALA A 171 1.37 -2.12 11.70
CA ALA A 171 0.07 -1.50 11.96
C ALA A 171 -1.01 -2.47 12.48
N LEU A 172 -0.88 -3.78 12.29
CA LEU A 172 -1.88 -4.74 12.76
C LEU A 172 -1.56 -5.30 14.16
N LYS A 173 -0.28 -5.56 14.48
CA LYS A 173 0.10 -6.12 15.79
C LYS A 173 0.51 -5.09 16.83
N THR A 174 0.96 -3.90 16.44
CA THR A 174 1.21 -2.80 17.38
C THR A 174 -0.03 -2.43 18.20
N PRO A 175 -1.21 -2.18 17.62
CA PRO A 175 -2.40 -1.88 18.42
C PRO A 175 -2.81 -3.05 19.33
N GLN A 176 -2.70 -4.29 18.85
CA GLN A 176 -2.94 -5.48 19.66
C GLN A 176 -2.05 -5.52 20.91
N LEU A 177 -0.73 -5.35 20.73
CA LEU A 177 0.23 -5.36 21.84
C LEU A 177 -0.06 -4.24 22.85
N LEU A 178 -0.36 -3.03 22.37
CA LEU A 178 -0.69 -1.89 23.23
C LEU A 178 -1.96 -2.17 24.05
N MET A 179 -3.03 -2.68 23.42
CA MET A 179 -4.28 -2.99 24.12
C MET A 179 -4.09 -4.12 25.15
N LEU A 180 -3.38 -5.19 24.81
CA LEU A 180 -3.01 -6.25 25.78
C LEU A 180 -2.17 -5.73 26.95
N SER A 181 -1.49 -4.61 26.76
CA SER A 181 -0.70 -3.92 27.78
C SER A 181 -1.50 -2.86 28.55
N GLY A 182 -2.83 -2.80 28.39
CA GLY A 182 -3.70 -1.82 29.07
C GLY A 182 -3.69 -0.42 28.46
N ILE A 183 -3.22 -0.26 27.23
CA ILE A 183 -3.17 1.03 26.51
C ILE A 183 -4.10 0.94 25.30
N GLY A 184 -5.25 1.64 25.36
CA GLY A 184 -6.26 1.59 24.31
C GLY A 184 -7.62 2.09 24.77
N PRO A 185 -8.69 1.92 23.97
CA PRO A 185 -10.02 2.39 24.33
C PRO A 185 -10.51 1.70 25.62
N ALA A 186 -10.78 2.47 26.67
CA ALA A 186 -11.05 1.92 28.00
C ALA A 186 -12.25 0.97 28.05
N GLU A 187 -13.29 1.24 27.27
CA GLU A 187 -14.48 0.37 27.17
C GLU A 187 -14.11 -0.99 26.57
N HIS A 188 -13.39 -1.01 25.43
CA HIS A 188 -12.90 -2.24 24.80
C HIS A 188 -11.98 -3.06 25.72
N LEU A 189 -11.10 -2.38 26.47
CA LEU A 189 -10.24 -3.05 27.45
C LEU A 189 -11.05 -3.72 28.57
N ALA A 190 -12.10 -3.04 29.06
CA ALA A 190 -12.97 -3.58 30.10
C ALA A 190 -13.77 -4.81 29.62
N GLU A 191 -14.20 -4.85 28.36
CA GLU A 191 -14.88 -6.02 27.76
C GLU A 191 -14.01 -7.29 27.80
N HIS A 192 -12.69 -7.14 27.76
CA HIS A 192 -11.72 -8.23 27.85
C HIS A 192 -11.15 -8.44 29.27
N GLY A 193 -11.63 -7.70 30.27
CA GLY A 193 -11.12 -7.78 31.64
C GLY A 193 -9.69 -7.27 31.81
N ILE A 194 -9.24 -6.36 30.94
CA ILE A 194 -7.91 -5.74 30.99
C ILE A 194 -7.99 -4.42 31.77
N GLU A 195 -7.10 -4.22 32.73
CA GLU A 195 -6.99 -2.94 33.44
C GLU A 195 -6.49 -1.83 32.50
N SER A 196 -7.26 -0.75 32.38
CA SER A 196 -6.88 0.41 31.57
C SER A 196 -5.81 1.26 32.27
N ILE A 197 -4.58 1.21 31.76
CA ILE A 197 -3.46 2.08 32.14
C ILE A 197 -3.57 3.45 31.45
N ALA A 198 -4.02 3.47 30.19
CA ALA A 198 -4.21 4.71 29.43
C ALA A 198 -5.35 4.56 28.41
N ASN A 199 -6.37 5.41 28.55
CA ASN A 199 -7.47 5.50 27.61
C ASN A 199 -7.05 6.33 26.39
N LEU A 200 -6.68 5.65 25.31
CA LEU A 200 -6.21 6.28 24.06
C LEU A 200 -6.85 5.56 22.85
N PRO A 201 -6.99 6.22 21.68
CA PRO A 201 -7.68 5.64 20.51
C PRO A 201 -6.84 4.60 19.75
N VAL A 202 -6.21 3.65 20.46
CA VAL A 202 -5.43 2.56 19.86
C VAL A 202 -6.35 1.71 18.99
N GLY A 203 -5.86 1.32 17.82
CA GLY A 203 -6.59 0.49 16.88
C GLY A 203 -7.56 1.26 15.99
N GLN A 204 -7.81 2.54 16.24
CA GLN A 204 -8.65 3.38 15.39
C GLN A 204 -7.88 3.90 14.18
N ASN A 205 -8.58 4.50 13.20
CA ASN A 205 -7.97 5.17 12.05
C ASN A 205 -7.14 4.22 11.14
N LEU A 206 -7.46 2.93 11.10
CA LEU A 206 -6.85 2.00 10.15
C LEU A 206 -7.13 2.50 8.73
N HIS A 207 -6.09 2.58 7.93
CA HIS A 207 -6.23 2.76 6.49
C HIS A 207 -5.26 1.81 5.80
N ASP A 208 -5.70 1.32 4.64
CA ASP A 208 -4.95 0.40 3.80
C ASP A 208 -5.30 0.65 2.34
N HIS A 209 -4.32 0.50 1.47
CA HIS A 209 -4.53 0.60 0.03
C HIS A 209 -5.33 -0.60 -0.45
N ILE A 210 -6.45 -0.34 -1.13
CA ILE A 210 -7.16 -1.37 -1.89
C ILE A 210 -6.75 -1.31 -3.35
N SER A 211 -6.71 -2.47 -4.00
CA SER A 211 -6.39 -2.62 -5.41
C SER A 211 -7.42 -3.43 -6.18
N ALA A 212 -7.37 -3.32 -7.50
CA ALA A 212 -8.12 -4.12 -8.44
C ALA A 212 -7.30 -4.30 -9.72
N SER A 213 -7.30 -5.52 -10.29
CA SER A 213 -6.59 -5.80 -11.53
C SER A 213 -7.55 -6.11 -12.67
N LEU A 214 -7.39 -5.41 -13.80
CA LEU A 214 -7.97 -5.82 -15.08
C LEU A 214 -6.99 -6.76 -15.79
N PHE A 215 -7.50 -7.77 -16.49
CA PHE A 215 -6.69 -8.74 -17.23
C PHE A 215 -6.91 -8.56 -18.73
N TRP A 216 -5.81 -8.57 -19.49
CA TRP A 216 -5.86 -8.32 -20.93
C TRP A 216 -5.28 -9.50 -21.69
N LYS A 217 -6.07 -10.06 -22.61
CA LYS A 217 -5.62 -11.15 -23.47
C LYS A 217 -4.66 -10.61 -24.53
N LEU A 218 -3.45 -11.14 -24.56
CA LEU A 218 -2.46 -10.77 -25.57
C LEU A 218 -2.89 -11.23 -26.96
N ARG A 219 -2.61 -10.41 -27.97
CA ARG A 219 -2.87 -10.74 -29.39
C ARG A 219 -1.83 -11.71 -29.96
N ASN A 220 -0.56 -11.46 -29.63
CA ASN A 220 0.63 -12.09 -30.23
C ASN A 220 1.47 -12.76 -29.12
N THR A 221 0.97 -13.87 -28.57
CA THR A 221 1.60 -14.57 -27.44
C THR A 221 2.99 -15.12 -27.76
N GLU A 222 3.27 -15.38 -29.03
CA GLU A 222 4.57 -15.83 -29.54
C GLU A 222 5.69 -14.79 -29.35
N ARG A 223 5.34 -13.51 -29.17
CA ARG A 223 6.31 -12.46 -28.78
C ARG A 223 6.85 -12.65 -27.36
N GLY A 224 6.20 -13.50 -26.56
CA GLY A 224 6.67 -13.85 -25.22
C GLY A 224 6.59 -12.72 -24.20
N LEU A 225 5.70 -11.74 -24.40
CA LEU A 225 5.63 -10.50 -23.62
C LEU A 225 5.20 -10.68 -22.15
N ALA A 226 4.55 -11.79 -21.77
CA ALA A 226 4.09 -12.02 -20.41
C ALA A 226 4.83 -13.14 -19.69
N LEU A 227 4.95 -13.01 -18.38
CA LEU A 227 5.48 -14.04 -17.47
C LEU A 227 4.70 -15.35 -17.64
N GLY A 228 5.45 -16.45 -17.73
CA GLY A 228 4.92 -17.76 -18.13
C GLY A 228 5.26 -18.14 -19.58
N SER A 229 5.66 -17.16 -20.41
CA SER A 229 6.21 -17.46 -21.73
C SER A 229 7.64 -18.03 -21.62
N PRO A 230 8.11 -18.79 -22.64
CA PRO A 230 9.49 -19.27 -22.68
C PRO A 230 10.56 -18.16 -22.60
N PHE A 231 10.21 -16.93 -22.99
CA PHE A 231 11.14 -15.80 -23.00
C PHE A 231 11.56 -15.37 -21.58
N PHE A 232 10.67 -15.54 -20.59
CA PHE A 232 10.93 -15.22 -19.18
C PHE A 232 11.70 -16.30 -18.42
N ASN A 233 12.04 -17.44 -19.04
CA ASN A 233 12.81 -18.50 -18.39
C ASN A 233 14.31 -18.18 -18.23
N LYS A 234 14.75 -17.00 -18.68
CA LYS A 234 16.15 -16.58 -18.57
C LYS A 234 16.44 -16.00 -17.17
N PRO A 235 17.60 -16.30 -16.55
CA PRO A 235 17.94 -15.85 -15.19
C PRO A 235 17.86 -14.33 -14.96
N GLU A 236 18.12 -13.53 -15.99
CA GLU A 236 18.05 -12.06 -15.94
C GLU A 236 16.64 -11.52 -15.61
N PHE A 237 15.57 -12.20 -16.04
CA PHE A 237 14.18 -11.77 -15.78
C PHE A 237 13.66 -12.17 -14.39
N GLY A 238 14.43 -12.96 -13.64
CA GLY A 238 14.09 -13.34 -12.27
C GLY A 238 14.51 -12.34 -11.21
N ARG A 239 15.14 -11.22 -11.58
CA ARG A 239 15.75 -10.28 -10.62
C ARG A 239 14.87 -9.11 -10.21
N GLY A 240 14.08 -8.53 -11.10
CA GLY A 240 13.20 -7.39 -10.82
C GLY A 240 11.72 -7.72 -10.97
N ASN A 241 10.86 -6.70 -10.91
CA ASN A 241 9.44 -6.85 -11.22
C ASN A 241 9.11 -6.72 -12.71
N PRO A 242 7.99 -7.32 -13.18
CA PRO A 242 7.51 -7.16 -14.55
C PRO A 242 6.68 -5.88 -14.75
N PHE A 243 7.09 -4.76 -14.13
CA PHE A 243 6.45 -3.44 -14.29
C PHE A 243 7.45 -2.46 -14.88
N GLU A 244 6.99 -1.58 -15.78
CA GLU A 244 7.83 -0.55 -16.39
C GLU A 244 7.35 0.87 -16.09
N TRP A 245 6.03 1.06 -16.11
CA TRP A 245 5.38 2.35 -16.09
C TRP A 245 4.24 2.38 -15.08
N LEU A 246 4.09 3.53 -14.41
CA LEU A 246 2.98 3.81 -13.52
C LEU A 246 2.40 5.18 -13.85
N VAL A 247 1.09 5.31 -13.66
CA VAL A 247 0.37 6.56 -13.75
C VAL A 247 -0.27 6.84 -12.42
N THR A 248 0.13 7.92 -11.76
CA THR A 248 -0.60 8.44 -10.59
C THR A 248 -1.62 9.47 -11.09
N SER A 249 -2.89 9.28 -10.75
CA SER A 249 -3.99 10.12 -11.20
C SER A 249 -4.68 10.80 -10.02
N THR A 250 -5.17 12.01 -10.27
CA THR A 250 -6.08 12.75 -9.40
C THR A 250 -7.51 12.49 -9.83
N ILE A 251 -8.46 12.48 -8.89
CA ILE A 251 -9.89 12.51 -9.24
C ILE A 251 -10.17 13.77 -10.10
N PRO A 252 -10.85 13.63 -11.25
CA PRO A 252 -11.15 14.79 -12.10
C PRO A 252 -11.97 15.86 -11.35
N PRO A 253 -11.68 17.17 -11.53
CA PRO A 253 -12.38 18.25 -10.81
C PRO A 253 -13.91 18.22 -10.93
N GLU A 254 -14.45 17.74 -12.05
CA GLU A 254 -15.88 17.58 -12.29
C GLU A 254 -16.52 16.50 -11.41
N ASP A 255 -15.79 15.44 -11.09
CA ASP A 255 -16.25 14.36 -10.23
C ASP A 255 -15.99 14.66 -8.75
N LEU A 256 -14.96 15.45 -8.45
CA LEU A 256 -14.65 15.88 -7.09
C LEU A 256 -15.82 16.62 -6.43
N LYS A 257 -16.59 17.41 -7.19
CA LYS A 257 -17.81 18.07 -6.69
C LYS A 257 -18.86 17.06 -6.21
N LYS A 258 -19.02 15.94 -6.92
CA LYS A 258 -19.95 14.87 -6.53
C LYS A 258 -19.47 14.17 -5.27
N VAL A 259 -18.17 13.88 -5.18
CA VAL A 259 -17.51 13.29 -4.01
C VAL A 259 -17.71 14.17 -2.78
N ILE A 260 -17.36 15.46 -2.87
CA ILE A 260 -17.52 16.44 -1.77
C ILE A 260 -18.96 16.45 -1.26
N ALA A 261 -19.93 16.50 -2.17
CA ALA A 261 -21.34 16.53 -1.81
C ALA A 261 -21.82 15.20 -1.17
N LYS A 262 -21.38 14.06 -1.70
CA LYS A 262 -21.86 12.73 -1.26
C LYS A 262 -21.24 12.30 0.08
N ASP A 263 -19.96 12.59 0.28
CA ASP A 263 -19.23 12.26 1.51
C ASP A 263 -19.24 13.41 2.52
N SER A 264 -19.89 14.53 2.20
CA SER A 264 -19.96 15.72 3.07
C SER A 264 -18.59 16.26 3.48
N LEU A 265 -17.62 16.25 2.55
CA LEU A 265 -16.24 16.67 2.83
C LEU A 265 -16.12 18.18 3.00
N SER A 266 -15.21 18.60 3.89
CA SER A 266 -14.78 19.98 4.00
C SER A 266 -13.98 20.40 2.76
N PRO A 267 -14.04 21.66 2.29
CA PRO A 267 -13.14 22.17 1.26
C PRO A 267 -11.65 22.02 1.58
N ASN A 268 -11.30 21.94 2.86
CA ASN A 268 -9.94 21.74 3.36
C ASN A 268 -9.67 20.29 3.78
N ASP A 269 -10.53 19.34 3.39
CA ASP A 269 -10.34 17.94 3.75
C ASP A 269 -9.01 17.42 3.17
N PRO A 270 -8.17 16.73 3.98
CA PRO A 270 -6.87 16.25 3.54
C PRO A 270 -6.94 15.21 2.42
N TYR A 271 -8.13 14.72 2.05
CA TYR A 271 -8.34 13.90 0.86
C TYR A 271 -8.39 14.72 -0.44
N ILE A 272 -8.85 15.98 -0.39
CA ILE A 272 -9.17 16.78 -1.60
C ILE A 272 -8.40 18.11 -1.70
N HIS A 273 -7.82 18.60 -0.60
CA HIS A 273 -7.10 19.86 -0.60
C HIS A 273 -5.85 19.76 -1.49
N GLU A 274 -5.84 20.57 -2.56
CA GLU A 274 -4.87 20.60 -3.68
C GLU A 274 -4.94 19.39 -4.66
N PRO A 275 -4.28 19.42 -5.84
CA PRO A 275 -4.15 18.22 -6.65
C PRO A 275 -3.40 17.13 -5.87
N ARG A 276 -4.00 15.95 -5.75
CA ARG A 276 -3.42 14.82 -5.00
C ARG A 276 -3.32 13.57 -5.85
N GLY A 277 -2.40 12.69 -5.50
CA GLY A 277 -2.26 11.38 -6.15
C GLY A 277 -3.24 10.38 -5.55
N HIS A 278 -4.50 10.38 -5.99
CA HIS A 278 -5.55 9.52 -5.42
C HIS A 278 -5.36 8.04 -5.75
N VAL A 279 -4.99 7.74 -6.99
CA VAL A 279 -4.96 6.37 -7.52
C VAL A 279 -3.74 6.15 -8.40
N GLU A 280 -3.13 4.98 -8.30
CA GLU A 280 -2.03 4.55 -9.16
C GLU A 280 -2.51 3.46 -10.12
N THR A 281 -2.06 3.53 -11.37
CA THR A 281 -2.33 2.52 -12.40
C THR A 281 -1.00 2.00 -12.93
N MET A 282 -0.83 0.69 -12.97
CA MET A 282 0.42 0.02 -13.35
C MET A 282 0.17 -0.98 -14.47
N VAL A 283 1.05 -1.07 -15.47
CA VAL A 283 0.99 -2.17 -16.44
C VAL A 283 1.96 -3.26 -16.00
N ALA A 284 1.43 -4.47 -15.80
CA ALA A 284 2.19 -5.64 -15.40
C ALA A 284 2.25 -6.63 -16.56
N TYR A 285 3.46 -7.05 -16.94
CA TYR A 285 3.69 -8.13 -17.91
C TYR A 285 3.48 -9.52 -17.29
N ALA A 286 2.42 -9.66 -16.50
CA ALA A 286 1.98 -10.86 -15.84
C ALA A 286 0.51 -10.68 -15.42
N PRO A 287 -0.28 -11.76 -15.26
CA PRO A 287 -1.64 -11.68 -14.74
C PRO A 287 -1.64 -11.58 -13.20
N ILE A 288 -1.16 -10.46 -12.67
CA ILE A 288 -1.12 -10.21 -11.22
C ILE A 288 -2.51 -9.89 -10.69
N ALA A 289 -3.00 -10.72 -9.76
CA ALA A 289 -4.20 -10.46 -8.97
C ALA A 289 -3.82 -10.02 -7.56
N GLY A 290 -4.55 -9.07 -6.97
CA GLY A 290 -4.34 -8.67 -5.59
C GLY A 290 -4.87 -9.68 -4.55
N GLY A 291 -4.57 -9.41 -3.28
CA GLY A 291 -4.95 -10.24 -2.13
C GLY A 291 -6.46 -10.45 -1.99
N GLY A 292 -6.91 -11.69 -2.16
CA GLY A 292 -8.32 -12.06 -1.97
C GLY A 292 -9.24 -11.79 -3.16
N SER A 293 -8.72 -11.40 -4.33
CA SER A 293 -9.53 -11.35 -5.57
C SER A 293 -10.14 -12.72 -5.88
N ASP A 294 -11.43 -12.77 -6.22
CA ASP A 294 -12.13 -14.00 -6.63
C ASP A 294 -11.83 -14.38 -8.08
N PHE A 295 -11.22 -13.47 -8.84
CA PHE A 295 -10.83 -13.71 -10.22
C PHE A 295 -9.31 -13.65 -10.39
N LYS A 296 -8.74 -14.76 -10.88
CA LYS A 296 -7.31 -14.95 -11.11
C LYS A 296 -7.12 -15.74 -12.39
N LEU A 297 -6.04 -15.45 -13.11
CA LEU A 297 -5.63 -16.19 -14.31
C LEU A 297 -4.27 -16.87 -14.08
N PRO A 298 -3.99 -18.00 -14.75
CA PRO A 298 -2.71 -18.68 -14.64
C PRO A 298 -1.58 -17.87 -15.28
N PHE A 299 -0.36 -18.04 -14.78
CA PHE A 299 0.86 -17.46 -15.34
C PHE A 299 1.35 -18.31 -16.53
N ASP A 300 0.60 -18.32 -17.63
CA ASP A 300 0.85 -19.14 -18.82
C ASP A 300 1.37 -18.33 -20.03
N GLY A 301 1.70 -17.05 -19.82
CA GLY A 301 2.20 -16.15 -20.85
C GLY A 301 1.13 -15.61 -21.81
N THR A 302 -0.16 -15.87 -21.57
CA THR A 302 -1.25 -15.44 -22.48
C THR A 302 -1.91 -14.12 -22.10
N HIS A 303 -1.70 -13.64 -20.88
CA HIS A 303 -2.32 -12.42 -20.35
C HIS A 303 -1.32 -11.50 -19.66
N ILE A 304 -1.56 -10.21 -19.79
CA ILE A 304 -0.99 -9.17 -18.94
C ILE A 304 -2.09 -8.62 -18.02
N SER A 305 -1.73 -7.79 -17.05
CA SER A 305 -2.72 -7.13 -16.19
C SER A 305 -2.42 -5.66 -16.01
N THR A 306 -3.43 -4.93 -15.58
CA THR A 306 -3.28 -3.55 -15.10
C THR A 306 -3.78 -3.45 -13.67
N PRO A 307 -2.92 -3.63 -12.66
CA PRO A 307 -3.24 -3.31 -11.28
C PRO A 307 -3.52 -1.81 -11.13
N VAL A 308 -4.63 -1.50 -10.44
CA VAL A 308 -5.03 -0.17 -10.04
C VAL A 308 -5.09 -0.15 -8.53
N VAL A 309 -4.39 0.78 -7.89
CA VAL A 309 -4.22 0.86 -6.44
C VAL A 309 -4.74 2.21 -5.95
N LEU A 310 -5.70 2.19 -5.03
CA LEU A 310 -6.12 3.37 -4.29
C LEU A 310 -5.03 3.74 -3.29
N LEU A 311 -4.46 4.94 -3.43
CA LEU A 311 -3.36 5.39 -2.58
C LEU A 311 -3.88 6.27 -1.43
N LEU A 312 -4.59 7.34 -1.76
CA LEU A 312 -5.24 8.16 -0.75
C LEU A 312 -6.61 7.57 -0.49
N THR A 313 -6.78 6.94 0.67
CA THR A 313 -8.02 6.31 1.09
C THR A 313 -8.75 7.23 2.06
N ALA A 314 -10.02 7.55 1.80
CA ALA A 314 -10.86 8.32 2.71
C ALA A 314 -11.49 7.43 3.80
N SER A 315 -11.80 6.17 3.51
CA SER A 315 -12.35 5.24 4.51
C SER A 315 -11.40 5.02 5.69
N ARG A 316 -11.96 4.74 6.87
CA ARG A 316 -11.20 4.53 8.12
C ARG A 316 -11.76 3.35 8.90
N GLY A 317 -10.95 2.31 9.00
CA GLY A 317 -11.26 1.09 9.73
C GLY A 317 -10.75 1.06 11.17
N THR A 318 -10.78 -0.14 11.75
CA THR A 318 -10.29 -0.44 13.09
C THR A 318 -9.52 -1.77 13.19
N VAL A 319 -8.68 -1.88 14.22
CA VAL A 319 -8.05 -3.11 14.69
C VAL A 319 -8.32 -3.27 16.18
N THR A 320 -9.06 -4.30 16.57
CA THR A 320 -9.44 -4.56 17.96
C THR A 320 -8.97 -5.94 18.43
N LEU A 321 -8.94 -6.15 19.75
CA LEU A 321 -8.64 -7.48 20.30
C LEU A 321 -9.78 -8.46 19.97
N ALA A 322 -9.42 -9.67 19.55
CA ALA A 322 -10.37 -10.78 19.53
C ALA A 322 -10.57 -11.36 20.95
N ASN A 323 -9.48 -11.49 21.70
CA ASN A 323 -9.43 -11.90 23.10
C ASN A 323 -8.08 -11.51 23.73
N THR A 324 -7.80 -12.06 24.93
CA THR A 324 -6.58 -11.78 25.70
C THR A 324 -5.40 -12.71 25.40
N ASP A 325 -5.54 -13.70 24.51
CA ASP A 325 -4.42 -14.54 24.07
C ASP A 325 -3.61 -13.81 23.00
N PRO A 326 -2.32 -13.48 23.25
CA PRO A 326 -1.47 -12.77 22.29
C PRO A 326 -1.19 -13.54 21.00
N ASN A 327 -1.49 -14.84 20.95
CA ASN A 327 -1.33 -15.67 19.75
C ASN A 327 -2.56 -15.67 18.84
N VAL A 328 -3.71 -15.20 19.34
CA VAL A 328 -4.92 -15.06 18.53
C VAL A 328 -4.81 -13.76 17.75
N ASP A 329 -5.08 -13.82 16.45
CA ASP A 329 -5.00 -12.64 15.59
C ASP A 329 -6.07 -11.59 15.99
N PRO A 330 -5.78 -10.28 15.83
CA PRO A 330 -6.74 -9.23 16.13
C PRO A 330 -7.90 -9.25 15.12
N ILE A 331 -9.03 -8.65 15.50
CA ILE A 331 -10.13 -8.38 14.57
C ILE A 331 -9.74 -7.16 13.74
N ILE A 332 -9.78 -7.29 12.42
CA ILE A 332 -9.40 -6.23 11.48
C ILE A 332 -10.63 -5.88 10.65
N ASP A 333 -11.08 -4.64 10.75
CA ASP A 333 -12.20 -4.13 9.95
C ASP A 333 -11.75 -2.92 9.15
N SER A 334 -11.49 -3.08 7.85
CA SER A 334 -10.80 -2.07 7.05
C SER A 334 -11.71 -0.99 6.45
N HIS A 335 -13.01 -1.25 6.38
CA HIS A 335 -14.01 -0.40 5.71
C HIS A 335 -13.67 -0.08 4.25
N TYR A 336 -13.16 -1.07 3.50
CA TYR A 336 -12.73 -0.83 2.12
C TYR A 336 -13.86 -0.29 1.25
N LEU A 337 -13.57 0.77 0.49
CA LEU A 337 -14.49 1.42 -0.46
C LEU A 337 -15.81 1.89 0.17
N GLU A 338 -15.83 2.22 1.45
CA GLU A 338 -17.03 2.71 2.12
C GLU A 338 -17.47 4.07 1.56
N THR A 339 -16.53 4.99 1.39
CA THR A 339 -16.76 6.36 0.89
C THR A 339 -16.96 6.43 -0.63
N GLU A 340 -17.60 7.50 -1.13
CA GLU A 340 -17.67 7.78 -2.57
C GLU A 340 -16.31 8.20 -3.14
N ALA A 341 -15.53 8.95 -2.37
CA ALA A 341 -14.15 9.32 -2.63
C ALA A 341 -13.34 8.11 -3.12
N ASP A 342 -13.33 7.04 -2.33
CA ASP A 342 -12.58 5.82 -2.64
C ASP A 342 -13.07 5.14 -3.92
N LYS A 343 -14.40 5.01 -4.07
CA LYS A 343 -15.02 4.44 -5.27
C LYS A 343 -14.65 5.26 -6.52
N GLN A 344 -14.76 6.59 -6.44
CA GLN A 344 -14.49 7.48 -7.57
C GLN A 344 -13.00 7.49 -7.97
N ALA A 345 -12.09 7.45 -7.00
CA ALA A 345 -10.66 7.29 -7.28
C ALA A 345 -10.38 5.96 -7.99
N MET A 346 -10.95 4.84 -7.53
CA MET A 346 -10.80 3.54 -8.20
C MET A 346 -11.36 3.55 -9.62
N ARG A 347 -12.56 4.12 -9.84
CA ARG A 347 -13.13 4.30 -11.19
C ARG A 347 -12.22 5.13 -12.07
N THR A 348 -11.62 6.19 -11.54
CA THR A 348 -10.66 7.04 -12.27
C THR A 348 -9.48 6.22 -12.78
N GLY A 349 -8.82 5.46 -11.90
CA GLY A 349 -7.67 4.61 -12.28
C GLY A 349 -8.05 3.49 -13.25
N LEU A 350 -9.18 2.81 -13.02
CA LEU A 350 -9.67 1.77 -13.92
C LEU A 350 -9.99 2.33 -15.31
N ARG A 351 -10.55 3.55 -15.41
CA ARG A 351 -10.77 4.21 -16.70
C ARG A 351 -9.47 4.59 -17.40
N VAL A 352 -8.43 4.98 -16.67
CA VAL A 352 -7.09 5.18 -17.26
C VAL A 352 -6.57 3.86 -17.84
N ALA A 353 -6.64 2.77 -17.08
CA ALA A 353 -6.25 1.43 -17.54
C ALA A 353 -6.98 1.02 -18.82
N MET A 354 -8.31 1.18 -18.85
CA MET A 354 -9.13 0.83 -20.01
C MET A 354 -8.81 1.71 -21.23
N ARG A 355 -8.72 3.04 -21.07
CA ARG A 355 -8.39 3.94 -22.18
C ARG A 355 -7.03 3.64 -22.79
N ALA A 356 -6.04 3.28 -21.98
CA ALA A 356 -4.70 2.91 -22.48
C ALA A 356 -4.78 1.71 -23.44
N MET A 357 -5.56 0.68 -23.09
CA MET A 357 -5.74 -0.52 -23.91
C MET A 357 -6.65 -0.31 -25.12
N GLU A 358 -7.47 0.76 -25.11
CA GLU A 358 -8.32 1.15 -26.23
C GLU A 358 -7.60 1.99 -27.29
N THR A 359 -6.40 2.51 -27.01
CA THR A 359 -5.55 3.19 -28.00
C THR A 359 -5.07 2.22 -29.10
N GLU A 360 -4.62 2.76 -30.24
CA GLU A 360 -4.00 1.95 -31.30
C GLU A 360 -2.81 1.12 -30.79
N ASP A 361 -1.93 1.71 -29.96
CA ASP A 361 -0.79 1.01 -29.37
C ASP A 361 -1.24 -0.10 -28.41
N GLY A 362 -2.23 0.18 -27.56
CA GLY A 362 -2.82 -0.81 -26.67
C GLY A 362 -3.45 -1.98 -27.43
N GLN A 363 -4.27 -1.69 -28.44
CA GLN A 363 -4.93 -2.68 -29.29
C GLN A 363 -3.94 -3.49 -30.15
N SER A 364 -2.76 -2.94 -30.43
CA SER A 364 -1.66 -3.68 -31.07
C SER A 364 -1.12 -4.80 -30.17
N MET A 365 -1.19 -4.63 -28.84
CA MET A 365 -0.74 -5.60 -27.84
C MET A 365 -1.84 -6.59 -27.44
N VAL A 366 -3.06 -6.09 -27.22
CA VAL A 366 -4.14 -6.87 -26.61
C VAL A 366 -5.35 -7.01 -27.53
N VAL A 367 -6.09 -8.10 -27.36
CA VAL A 367 -7.38 -8.32 -28.04
C VAL A 367 -8.52 -7.62 -27.28
N GLY A 368 -8.41 -7.56 -25.96
CA GLY A 368 -9.42 -6.97 -25.07
C GLY A 368 -9.29 -7.49 -23.64
N GLU A 369 -10.19 -7.02 -22.77
CA GLU A 369 -10.30 -7.46 -21.38
C GLU A 369 -10.82 -8.90 -21.31
N THR A 370 -10.25 -9.71 -20.43
CA THR A 370 -10.77 -11.03 -20.05
C THR A 370 -11.54 -10.89 -18.75
N PRO A 371 -12.89 -10.85 -18.78
CA PRO A 371 -13.71 -10.64 -17.57
C PRO A 371 -13.82 -11.91 -16.70
N PRO A 372 -14.22 -11.77 -15.42
CA PRO A 372 -14.71 -12.89 -14.63
C PRO A 372 -15.83 -13.65 -15.35
N PRO A 373 -15.93 -14.98 -15.16
CA PRO A 373 -16.97 -15.79 -15.79
C PRO A 373 -18.39 -15.23 -15.54
N GLY A 374 -19.17 -15.06 -16.60
CA GLY A 374 -20.54 -14.53 -16.51
C GLY A 374 -20.64 -13.00 -16.56
N HIS A 375 -19.53 -12.27 -16.56
CA HIS A 375 -19.52 -10.80 -16.67
C HIS A 375 -19.08 -10.34 -18.06
N LYS A 376 -19.55 -9.15 -18.47
CA LYS A 376 -19.12 -8.50 -19.71
C LYS A 376 -17.71 -7.92 -19.54
N ALA A 377 -16.99 -7.83 -20.66
CA ALA A 377 -15.73 -7.12 -20.72
C ALA A 377 -15.94 -5.63 -20.39
N LEU A 378 -15.06 -5.05 -19.56
CA LEU A 378 -15.12 -3.62 -19.26
C LEU A 378 -14.41 -2.79 -20.34
N THR A 379 -14.95 -1.61 -20.60
CA THR A 379 -14.42 -0.56 -21.48
C THR A 379 -14.47 0.78 -20.75
N SER A 380 -13.70 1.77 -21.20
CA SER A 380 -13.68 3.10 -20.58
C SER A 380 -15.03 3.84 -20.68
N SER A 381 -15.96 3.34 -21.50
CA SER A 381 -17.33 3.82 -21.66
C SER A 381 -18.36 3.11 -20.78
N CYS A 382 -17.99 2.05 -20.05
CA CYS A 382 -18.89 1.37 -19.11
C CYS A 382 -19.37 2.32 -18.01
N SER A 383 -20.55 2.04 -17.44
CA SER A 383 -21.12 2.87 -16.38
C SER A 383 -20.34 2.72 -15.07
N ASP A 384 -20.48 3.67 -14.16
CA ASP A 384 -19.88 3.58 -12.82
C ASP A 384 -20.40 2.35 -12.05
N ALA A 385 -21.67 1.99 -12.24
CA ALA A 385 -22.27 0.79 -11.65
C ALA A 385 -21.62 -0.51 -12.16
N ASP A 386 -21.30 -0.59 -13.46
CA ASP A 386 -20.60 -1.75 -14.02
C ASP A 386 -19.19 -1.92 -13.40
N ILE A 387 -18.51 -0.80 -13.15
CA ILE A 387 -17.17 -0.79 -12.53
C ILE A 387 -17.28 -1.18 -11.05
N ASP A 388 -18.26 -0.66 -10.32
CA ASP A 388 -18.49 -1.00 -8.92
C ASP A 388 -18.85 -2.47 -8.73
N GLU A 389 -19.71 -3.03 -9.60
CA GLU A 389 -20.00 -4.46 -9.61
C GLU A 389 -18.72 -5.27 -9.81
N ARG A 390 -17.83 -4.81 -10.71
CA ARG A 390 -16.54 -5.48 -10.90
C ARG A 390 -15.67 -5.38 -9.65
N LEU A 391 -15.57 -4.22 -9.00
CA LEU A 391 -14.80 -4.01 -7.77
C LEU A 391 -15.26 -4.96 -6.65
N ALA A 392 -16.54 -5.31 -6.60
CA ALA A 392 -17.05 -6.31 -5.66
C ALA A 392 -16.36 -7.69 -5.80
N ILE A 393 -15.88 -8.04 -7.00
CA ILE A 393 -15.27 -9.33 -7.34
C ILE A 393 -13.73 -9.26 -7.26
N ILE A 394 -13.14 -8.20 -7.82
CA ILE A 394 -11.68 -8.08 -8.00
C ILE A 394 -11.00 -7.16 -6.99
N GLY A 395 -11.78 -6.42 -6.19
CA GLY A 395 -11.26 -5.60 -5.10
C GLY A 395 -10.47 -6.45 -4.12
N SER A 396 -9.30 -5.98 -3.71
CA SER A 396 -8.32 -6.79 -2.98
C SER A 396 -7.37 -5.92 -2.18
N SER A 397 -7.01 -6.36 -0.96
CA SER A 397 -6.03 -5.63 -0.15
C SER A 397 -4.67 -5.57 -0.85
N PHE A 398 -3.99 -4.44 -0.70
CA PHE A 398 -2.63 -4.22 -1.19
C PHE A 398 -1.58 -4.21 -0.05
N PHE A 399 -2.02 -4.52 1.18
CA PHE A 399 -1.16 -4.78 2.35
C PHE A 399 -0.33 -3.57 2.84
N GLN A 400 -0.81 -2.35 2.64
CA GLN A 400 -0.22 -1.08 3.06
C GLN A 400 -0.97 -0.48 4.25
N ASN A 401 -1.06 -1.23 5.35
CA ASN A 401 -1.79 -0.81 6.55
C ASN A 401 -1.03 0.28 7.34
N ALA A 402 -1.73 1.32 7.79
CA ALA A 402 -1.21 2.34 8.72
C ALA A 402 -2.32 2.97 9.60
N GLY A 403 -1.96 3.97 10.42
CA GLY A 403 -2.90 4.80 11.21
C GLY A 403 -3.33 4.25 12.57
N THR A 404 -3.22 2.95 12.82
CA THR A 404 -3.75 2.27 14.03
C THR A 404 -3.11 2.65 15.36
N ALA A 405 -1.98 3.37 15.33
CA ALA A 405 -1.29 3.90 16.50
C ALA A 405 -0.93 5.39 16.32
N ALA A 406 -1.70 6.13 15.50
CA ALA A 406 -1.47 7.53 15.14
C ALA A 406 -1.42 8.52 16.33
N MET A 407 -1.76 8.05 17.52
CA MET A 407 -1.63 8.74 18.81
C MET A 407 -0.18 9.16 19.12
N VAL A 408 0.81 8.57 18.45
CA VAL A 408 2.24 8.82 18.65
C VAL A 408 2.97 8.83 17.30
N CYS A 409 2.79 9.89 16.49
CA CYS A 409 3.58 10.18 15.27
C CYS A 409 3.51 9.21 14.07
N VAL A 410 2.94 8.00 14.17
CA VAL A 410 3.00 7.01 13.07
C VAL A 410 1.86 7.23 12.08
N LEU A 411 2.16 7.87 10.93
CA LEU A 411 1.28 8.01 9.74
C LEU A 411 -0.22 8.18 10.06
N PRO A 412 -0.65 9.36 10.54
CA PRO A 412 -2.06 9.61 10.84
C PRO A 412 -2.94 9.69 9.59
N LEU A 413 -2.34 9.95 8.43
CA LEU A 413 -3.01 10.11 7.14
C LEU A 413 -2.35 9.20 6.10
N PRO A 414 -3.13 8.71 5.13
CA PRO A 414 -2.57 7.98 4.01
C PRO A 414 -1.64 8.88 3.21
N ILE A 415 -0.54 8.30 2.73
CA ILE A 415 0.39 8.95 1.81
C ILE A 415 0.17 8.34 0.42
N ALA A 416 0.26 9.16 -0.64
CA ALA A 416 0.13 8.72 -2.01
C ALA A 416 1.36 7.89 -2.49
N ALA A 417 1.73 6.83 -1.77
CA ALA A 417 2.95 6.05 -1.94
C ALA A 417 2.80 4.62 -1.43
N HIS A 418 3.58 3.69 -1.97
CA HIS A 418 3.86 2.41 -1.31
C HIS A 418 4.66 2.64 -0.02
N TYR A 419 4.17 2.14 1.11
CA TYR A 419 4.66 2.55 2.45
C TYR A 419 6.07 2.11 2.80
N GLN A 420 6.74 1.28 1.99
CA GLN A 420 8.12 0.91 2.27
C GLN A 420 9.04 2.13 2.37
N ALA A 421 9.01 3.05 1.40
CA ALA A 421 9.88 4.22 1.41
C ALA A 421 9.52 5.21 2.54
N PRO A 422 8.24 5.60 2.73
CA PRO A 422 7.82 6.41 3.87
C PRO A 422 8.23 5.80 5.22
N MET A 423 8.09 4.47 5.40
CA MET A 423 8.41 3.80 6.66
C MET A 423 9.92 3.72 6.95
N TYR A 424 10.76 3.59 5.92
CA TYR A 424 12.21 3.65 6.11
C TYR A 424 12.63 5.07 6.52
N ALA A 425 12.08 6.09 5.84
CA ALA A 425 12.36 7.48 6.20
C ALA A 425 11.86 7.80 7.63
N PHE A 426 10.67 7.33 8.00
CA PHE A 426 10.13 7.44 9.36
C PHE A 426 11.03 6.76 10.39
N GLY A 427 11.51 5.54 10.10
CA GLY A 427 12.41 4.81 11.00
C GLY A 427 13.73 5.54 11.24
N GLU A 428 14.36 6.08 10.20
CA GLU A 428 15.58 6.89 10.31
C GLU A 428 15.32 8.19 11.10
N ALA A 429 14.22 8.90 10.81
CA ALA A 429 13.84 10.11 11.54
C ALA A 429 13.59 9.83 13.03
N MET A 430 12.86 8.76 13.36
CA MET A 430 12.63 8.36 14.75
C MET A 430 13.92 7.96 15.46
N ALA A 431 14.86 7.32 14.77
CA ALA A 431 16.17 7.05 15.34
C ALA A 431 16.90 8.33 15.72
N ASP A 432 16.87 9.36 14.86
CA ASP A 432 17.45 10.68 15.17
C ASP A 432 16.75 11.34 16.38
N VAL A 433 15.42 11.25 16.49
CA VAL A 433 14.67 11.75 17.67
C VAL A 433 15.11 11.06 18.95
N ILE A 434 15.18 9.73 18.94
CA ILE A 434 15.55 8.93 20.12
C ILE A 434 16.99 9.20 20.55
N LEU A 435 17.87 9.47 19.58
CA LEU A 435 19.28 9.82 19.77
C LEU A 435 19.51 11.29 20.11
N GLY A 436 18.47 12.13 20.18
CA GLY A 436 18.61 13.57 20.44
C GLY A 436 19.34 14.33 19.32
N LYS A 437 19.31 13.82 18.08
CA LYS A 437 19.94 14.40 16.88
C LYS A 437 18.98 15.22 16.01
N ALA A 438 17.69 15.22 16.36
CA ALA A 438 16.60 15.81 15.59
C ALA A 438 16.49 17.33 15.73
#